data_AF-A0A0Q5U0V2-F1
#
_entry.id   AF-A0A0Q5U0V2-F1
#
_cell.length_a   1.000
_cell.length_b   1.000
_cell.length_c   1.000
_cell.angle_alpha   90.00
_cell.angle_beta   90.00
_cell.angle_gamma   90.00
#
_symmetry.space_group_name_H-M   'P 1'
#
loop_
_entity.id
_entity.type
_entity.pdbx_description
1 polymer ?
#
loop_
_entity_poly.entity_id
_entity_poly.type
_entity_poly.pdbx_seq_one_letter_code
_entity_poly.pdbx_strand_id
1 'polypeptide(L)'
;MHLAMIQSNFPWVESPFSSEIIKTKNLSEEQKKLATDYNRDGYVVLSDFLPIDLIDRVRKDAEEIGFNKDFPIKTYRDEQRIQDFWKASAASKELASYQPLLDLLSMLYGRESFPFQTLNFCVGSQQRAHSDTIHFSSLPAKFMCGVWVALEDVTEENGPLFYYPGSQRLPEYNFSQIKEGAKSTSYEDYKDYEDFMAEIVKVNGLEKKVFHAKKGDALIWSSNILHGGSPVLKEGSSRWSQVTHYFFKDCYYYTPMLSNMVTDELNLRNNLVNIATGEKVSPSYNGERLSYLKTNKTQYIFNNPGNRMQGSFSLLLRNLFRKNR
;
A
#
# COMPACT_ATOMS: atom_id res chain seq x y z
N MET A 1 -1.53 15.10 -35.38
CA MET A 1 -1.15 13.81 -34.77
C MET A 1 -2.11 13.52 -33.64
N HIS A 2 -3.01 12.55 -33.79
CA HIS A 2 -3.76 12.01 -32.66
C HIS A 2 -2.71 11.34 -31.76
N LEU A 3 -2.40 11.91 -30.58
CA LEU A 3 -1.63 11.20 -29.57
C LEU A 3 -2.43 9.93 -29.24
N ALA A 4 -1.94 8.77 -29.66
CA ALA A 4 -2.44 7.52 -29.11
C ALA A 4 -2.38 7.64 -27.59
N MET A 5 -3.50 7.40 -26.89
CA MET A 5 -3.51 7.47 -25.42
C MET A 5 -2.37 6.60 -24.91
N ILE A 6 -1.43 7.22 -24.18
CA ILE A 6 -0.28 6.52 -23.64
C ILE A 6 -0.79 5.54 -22.59
N GLN A 7 -0.85 4.25 -22.94
CA GLN A 7 -1.32 3.20 -22.04
C GLN A 7 -0.15 2.66 -21.21
N SER A 8 -0.39 2.53 -19.91
CA SER A 8 0.58 2.00 -18.95
C SER A 8 -0.15 1.18 -17.89
N ASN A 9 0.48 0.11 -17.41
CA ASN A 9 -0.03 -0.68 -16.29
C ASN A 9 0.37 -0.08 -14.92
N PHE A 10 0.92 1.13 -14.88
CA PHE A 10 1.13 1.88 -13.65
C PHE A 10 -0.12 2.68 -13.27
N PRO A 11 -0.31 3.01 -11.99
CA PRO A 11 -1.18 4.12 -11.62
C PRO A 11 -0.76 5.36 -12.39
N TRP A 12 -1.71 6.08 -12.99
CA TRP A 12 -1.33 7.19 -13.87
C TRP A 12 -0.57 8.29 -13.13
N VAL A 13 -0.85 8.51 -11.85
CA VAL A 13 -0.14 9.48 -11.02
C VAL A 13 1.31 9.07 -10.75
N GLU A 14 1.64 7.79 -10.77
CA GLU A 14 3.00 7.27 -10.60
C GLU A 14 3.67 6.88 -11.93
N SER A 15 2.97 7.07 -13.04
CA SER A 15 3.48 6.76 -14.38
C SER A 15 4.61 7.72 -14.78
N PRO A 16 5.61 7.26 -15.54
CA PRO A 16 6.57 8.16 -16.18
C PRO A 16 5.90 9.12 -17.19
N PHE A 17 4.65 8.86 -17.58
CA PHE A 17 3.86 9.67 -18.50
C PHE A 17 2.82 10.56 -17.78
N SER A 18 2.90 10.69 -16.45
CA SER A 18 1.89 11.41 -15.65
C SER A 18 1.64 12.84 -16.16
N SER A 19 2.71 13.56 -16.55
CA SER A 19 2.63 14.94 -17.07
C SER A 19 1.93 15.06 -18.42
N GLU A 20 1.87 13.99 -19.22
CA GLU A 20 1.11 13.96 -20.47
C GLU A 20 -0.32 13.47 -20.23
N ILE A 21 -0.49 12.45 -19.38
CA ILE A 21 -1.80 11.90 -19.02
C ILE A 21 -2.67 12.96 -18.31
N ILE A 22 -2.07 13.79 -17.45
CA ILE A 22 -2.82 14.83 -16.72
C ILE A 22 -3.48 15.85 -17.66
N LYS A 23 -2.88 16.12 -18.83
CA LYS A 23 -3.42 17.04 -19.85
C LYS A 23 -4.68 16.51 -20.52
N THR A 24 -4.88 15.18 -20.50
CA THR A 24 -6.05 14.53 -21.10
C THR A 24 -7.19 14.33 -20.10
N LYS A 25 -6.99 14.63 -18.82
CA LYS A 25 -8.00 14.43 -17.77
C LYS A 25 -8.76 15.73 -17.49
N ASN A 26 -10.06 15.59 -17.25
CA ASN A 26 -10.90 16.69 -16.78
C ASN A 26 -10.77 16.83 -15.25
N LEU A 27 -9.74 17.54 -14.80
CA LEU A 27 -9.43 17.76 -13.38
C LEU A 27 -9.47 19.25 -13.05
N SER A 28 -9.86 19.58 -11.81
CA SER A 28 -9.69 20.94 -11.27
C SER A 28 -8.20 21.28 -11.12
N GLU A 29 -7.87 22.57 -11.01
CA GLU A 29 -6.48 22.99 -10.79
C GLU A 29 -5.90 22.44 -9.48
N GLU A 30 -6.73 22.32 -8.45
CA GLU A 30 -6.36 21.70 -7.18
C GLU A 30 -6.02 20.21 -7.35
N GLN A 31 -6.87 19.45 -8.05
CA GLN A 31 -6.61 18.04 -8.36
C GLN A 31 -5.35 17.85 -9.20
N LYS A 32 -5.10 18.75 -10.17
CA LYS A 32 -3.87 18.72 -10.97
C LYS A 32 -2.64 18.97 -10.10
N LYS A 33 -2.72 19.93 -9.18
CA LYS A 33 -1.65 20.22 -8.22
C LYS A 33 -1.38 19.01 -7.33
N LEU A 34 -2.42 18.42 -6.73
CA LEU A 34 -2.30 17.22 -5.91
C LEU A 34 -1.61 16.08 -6.68
N ALA A 35 -2.06 15.77 -7.90
CA ALA A 35 -1.45 14.72 -8.71
C ALA A 35 0.01 15.01 -9.09
N THR A 36 0.33 16.27 -9.40
CA THR A 36 1.69 16.69 -9.76
C THR A 36 2.62 16.61 -8.55
N ASP A 37 2.20 17.08 -7.39
CA ASP A 37 2.96 16.99 -6.14
C ASP A 37 3.13 15.53 -5.71
N TYR A 38 2.08 14.71 -5.80
CA TYR A 38 2.15 13.28 -5.53
C TYR A 38 3.15 12.55 -6.44
N ASN A 39 3.12 12.82 -7.74
CA ASN A 39 4.10 12.25 -8.67
C ASN A 39 5.53 12.68 -8.31
N ARG A 40 5.70 13.95 -7.95
CA ARG A 40 7.00 14.56 -7.60
C ARG A 40 7.58 13.95 -6.34
N ASP A 41 6.80 13.95 -5.28
CA ASP A 41 7.29 13.77 -3.92
C ASP A 41 6.90 12.41 -3.31
N GLY A 42 5.92 11.72 -3.90
CA GLY A 42 5.41 10.44 -3.42
C GLY A 42 4.40 10.55 -2.30
N TYR A 43 3.97 11.77 -1.98
CA TYR A 43 2.96 12.04 -0.97
C TYR A 43 2.24 13.36 -1.25
N VAL A 44 1.09 13.54 -0.60
CA VAL A 44 0.41 14.83 -0.45
C VAL A 44 -0.20 14.93 0.95
N VAL A 45 -0.34 16.17 1.43
CA VAL A 45 -1.00 16.48 2.70
C VAL A 45 -2.34 17.12 2.40
N LEU A 46 -3.37 16.69 3.11
CA LEU A 46 -4.71 17.27 3.09
C LEU A 46 -4.99 17.88 4.47
N SER A 47 -5.25 19.18 4.49
CA SER A 47 -5.70 19.93 5.66
C SER A 47 -7.17 20.29 5.50
N ASP A 48 -7.91 20.32 6.59
CA ASP A 48 -9.35 20.64 6.62
C ASP A 48 -10.22 19.77 5.68
N PHE A 49 -9.77 18.55 5.38
CA PHE A 49 -10.45 17.64 4.46
C PHE A 49 -11.39 16.65 5.16
N LEU A 50 -11.02 16.20 6.36
CA LEU A 50 -11.78 15.22 7.14
C LEU A 50 -12.71 15.94 8.14
N PRO A 51 -13.94 15.46 8.36
CA PRO A 51 -14.83 16.04 9.36
C PRO A 51 -14.22 15.94 10.75
N ILE A 52 -14.10 17.07 11.45
CA ILE A 52 -13.44 17.10 12.76
C ILE A 52 -14.18 16.24 13.81
N ASP A 53 -15.51 16.15 13.72
CA ASP A 53 -16.33 15.30 14.60
C ASP A 53 -16.01 13.80 14.42
N LEU A 54 -15.66 13.38 13.20
CA LEU A 54 -15.23 12.03 12.92
C LEU A 54 -13.87 11.76 13.58
N ILE A 55 -12.93 12.71 13.48
CA ILE A 55 -11.62 12.62 14.15
C ILE A 55 -11.79 12.50 15.66
N ASP A 56 -12.68 13.30 16.26
CA ASP A 56 -13.02 13.24 17.68
C ASP A 56 -13.57 11.87 18.10
N ARG A 57 -14.48 11.30 17.31
CA ARG A 57 -15.04 9.97 17.58
C ARG A 57 -13.99 8.87 17.47
N VAL A 58 -13.12 8.89 16.45
CA VAL A 58 -12.03 7.90 16.33
C VAL A 58 -11.07 8.02 17.51
N ARG A 59 -10.71 9.25 17.90
CA ARG A 59 -9.84 9.50 19.05
C ARG A 59 -10.44 8.93 20.33
N LYS A 60 -11.72 9.20 20.59
CA LYS A 60 -12.46 8.71 21.75
C LYS A 60 -12.52 7.18 21.78
N ASP A 61 -12.92 6.55 20.68
CA ASP A 61 -12.95 5.08 20.58
C ASP A 61 -11.57 4.48 20.84
N ALA A 62 -10.51 5.10 20.32
CA ALA A 62 -9.14 4.63 20.54
C ALA A 62 -8.74 4.69 22.03
N GLU A 63 -9.20 5.67 22.80
CA GLU A 63 -8.95 5.74 24.26
C GLU A 63 -9.78 4.73 25.04
N GLU A 64 -11.09 4.77 24.82
CA GLU A 64 -12.07 4.10 25.68
C GLU A 64 -12.17 2.60 25.37
N ILE A 65 -11.88 2.22 24.12
CA ILE A 65 -12.00 0.84 23.63
C ILE A 65 -10.64 0.31 23.21
N GLY A 66 -9.93 1.04 22.34
CA GLY A 66 -8.71 0.54 21.70
C GLY A 66 -7.62 0.24 22.70
N PHE A 67 -7.11 1.29 23.36
CA PHE A 67 -5.98 1.28 24.28
C PHE A 67 -6.40 1.21 25.76
N ASN A 68 -7.68 0.94 26.02
CA ASN A 68 -8.17 0.69 27.36
C ASN A 68 -7.86 -0.75 27.79
N LYS A 69 -7.11 -0.90 28.88
CA LYS A 69 -6.73 -2.22 29.43
C LYS A 69 -7.94 -3.03 29.91
N ASP A 70 -9.04 -2.37 30.26
CA ASP A 70 -10.28 -3.01 30.69
C ASP A 70 -11.10 -3.59 29.52
N PHE A 71 -10.79 -3.18 28.29
CA PHE A 71 -11.44 -3.67 27.06
C PHE A 71 -10.40 -4.29 26.11
N PRO A 72 -9.79 -5.43 26.47
CA PRO A 72 -8.71 -6.01 25.69
C PRO A 72 -9.22 -6.47 24.33
N ILE A 73 -8.67 -5.86 23.28
CA ILE A 73 -8.89 -6.28 21.90
C ILE A 73 -7.83 -7.31 21.48
N LYS A 74 -8.21 -8.21 20.56
CA LYS A 74 -7.33 -9.33 20.15
C LYS A 74 -6.29 -8.99 19.09
N THR A 75 -6.32 -7.76 18.58
CA THR A 75 -5.59 -7.36 17.38
C THR A 75 -4.41 -6.41 17.66
N TYR A 76 -4.01 -6.29 18.93
CA TYR A 76 -2.73 -5.66 19.28
C TYR A 76 -1.57 -6.35 18.56
N ARG A 77 -0.68 -5.52 18.01
CA ARG A 77 0.62 -5.97 17.51
C ARG A 77 1.70 -5.86 18.57
N ASP A 78 1.56 -4.87 19.43
CA ASP A 78 2.39 -4.53 20.58
C ASP A 78 1.56 -3.60 21.50
N GLU A 79 2.13 -3.10 22.59
CA GLU A 79 1.42 -2.23 23.55
C GLU A 79 0.97 -0.87 22.97
N GLN A 80 1.51 -0.48 21.81
CA GLN A 80 1.37 0.86 21.23
C GLN A 80 0.63 0.88 19.89
N ARG A 81 0.34 -0.30 19.33
CA ARG A 81 -0.23 -0.47 17.99
C ARG A 81 -1.31 -1.54 17.95
N ILE A 82 -2.44 -1.15 17.38
CA ILE A 82 -3.59 -2.00 17.16
C ILE A 82 -3.79 -2.17 15.65
N GLN A 83 -3.84 -3.40 15.16
CA GLN A 83 -4.26 -3.67 13.79
C GLN A 83 -5.78 -3.85 13.71
N ASP A 84 -6.39 -3.43 12.60
CA ASP A 84 -7.80 -3.65 12.27
C ASP A 84 -8.76 -3.17 13.36
N PHE A 85 -8.46 -2.02 13.99
CA PHE A 85 -9.31 -1.43 15.02
C PHE A 85 -10.73 -1.11 14.52
N TRP A 86 -10.90 -0.96 13.20
CA TRP A 86 -12.20 -0.82 12.54
C TRP A 86 -13.20 -1.95 12.88
N LYS A 87 -12.73 -3.12 13.33
CA LYS A 87 -13.59 -4.24 13.78
C LYS A 87 -14.26 -3.97 15.12
N ALA A 88 -13.68 -3.11 15.95
CA ALA A 88 -14.18 -2.74 17.27
C ALA A 88 -14.74 -1.30 17.32
N SER A 89 -14.33 -0.44 16.38
CA SER A 89 -14.75 0.97 16.32
C SER A 89 -15.45 1.29 15.00
N ALA A 90 -16.72 1.68 15.09
CA ALA A 90 -17.49 2.16 13.94
C ALA A 90 -16.90 3.46 13.37
N ALA A 91 -16.38 4.35 14.24
CA ALA A 91 -15.74 5.58 13.81
C ALA A 91 -14.43 5.31 13.05
N SER A 92 -13.59 4.38 13.53
CA SER A 92 -12.37 3.96 12.83
C SER A 92 -12.67 3.38 11.45
N LYS A 93 -13.75 2.57 11.35
CA LYS A 93 -14.26 2.04 10.08
C LYS A 93 -14.75 3.14 9.14
N GLU A 94 -15.50 4.11 9.65
CA GLU A 94 -16.01 5.25 8.90
C GLU A 94 -14.87 6.12 8.37
N LEU A 95 -13.86 6.42 9.19
CA LEU A 95 -12.66 7.14 8.76
C LEU A 95 -11.90 6.40 7.67
N ALA A 96 -11.70 5.09 7.81
CA ALA A 96 -11.06 4.27 6.78
C ALA A 96 -11.84 4.26 5.46
N SER A 97 -13.17 4.44 5.53
CA SER A 97 -14.11 4.31 4.40
C SER A 97 -14.70 5.66 3.96
N TYR A 98 -14.10 6.78 4.36
CA TYR A 98 -14.64 8.11 4.09
C TYR A 98 -14.72 8.37 2.58
N GLN A 99 -15.94 8.50 2.04
CA GLN A 99 -16.17 8.47 0.59
C GLN A 99 -15.37 9.52 -0.19
N PRO A 100 -15.29 10.80 0.24
CA PRO A 100 -14.46 11.79 -0.46
C PRO A 100 -12.97 11.40 -0.55
N LEU A 101 -12.43 10.70 0.46
CA LEU A 101 -11.06 10.17 0.41
C LEU A 101 -10.95 9.04 -0.62
N LEU A 102 -11.90 8.09 -0.62
CA LEU A 102 -11.92 7.00 -1.60
C LEU A 102 -12.01 7.52 -3.04
N ASP A 103 -12.83 8.55 -3.27
CA ASP A 103 -12.97 9.19 -4.58
C ASP A 103 -11.67 9.87 -5.01
N LEU A 104 -10.99 10.57 -4.09
CA LEU A 104 -9.71 11.21 -4.34
C LEU A 104 -8.62 10.17 -4.67
N LEU A 105 -8.52 9.09 -3.89
CA LEU A 105 -7.57 8.01 -4.14
C LEU A 105 -7.85 7.34 -5.48
N SER A 106 -9.13 7.08 -5.78
CA SER A 106 -9.53 6.48 -7.05
C SER A 106 -9.22 7.39 -8.24
N MET A 107 -9.36 8.69 -8.06
CA MET A 107 -8.94 9.69 -9.03
C MET A 107 -7.43 9.63 -9.26
N LEU A 108 -6.60 9.67 -8.21
CA LEU A 108 -5.13 9.63 -8.31
C LEU A 108 -4.62 8.34 -8.97
N TYR A 109 -5.21 7.20 -8.65
CA TYR A 109 -4.72 5.90 -9.15
C TYR A 109 -5.40 5.46 -10.46
N GLY A 110 -6.56 6.04 -10.80
CA GLY A 110 -7.32 5.70 -12.00
C GLY A 110 -8.06 4.35 -11.91
N ARG A 111 -8.24 3.83 -10.68
CA ARG A 111 -8.97 2.60 -10.37
C ARG A 111 -9.73 2.78 -9.08
N GLU A 112 -10.80 2.04 -8.89
CA GLU A 112 -11.55 2.08 -7.63
C GLU A 112 -10.67 1.64 -6.46
N SER A 113 -10.51 2.52 -5.47
CA SER A 113 -9.78 2.27 -4.22
C SER A 113 -10.65 1.56 -3.20
N PHE A 114 -10.05 0.74 -2.35
CA PHE A 114 -10.73 0.16 -1.19
C PHE A 114 -9.79 0.00 0.02
N PRO A 115 -10.26 0.34 1.23
CA PRO A 115 -9.52 0.11 2.47
C PRO A 115 -9.49 -1.38 2.82
N PHE A 116 -8.34 -1.90 3.23
CA PHE A 116 -8.20 -3.32 3.59
C PHE A 116 -7.52 -3.58 4.94
N GLN A 117 -6.88 -2.57 5.54
CA GLN A 117 -6.27 -2.67 6.86
C GLN A 117 -6.24 -1.31 7.54
N THR A 118 -6.50 -1.27 8.85
CA THR A 118 -6.15 -0.10 9.68
C THR A 118 -5.04 -0.43 10.67
N LEU A 119 -4.23 0.56 11.03
CA LEU A 119 -3.32 0.54 12.17
C LEU A 119 -3.59 1.79 13.02
N ASN A 120 -3.86 1.61 14.31
CA ASN A 120 -4.07 2.72 15.24
C ASN A 120 -2.93 2.75 16.25
N PHE A 121 -2.46 3.95 16.56
CA PHE A 121 -1.32 4.19 17.47
C PHE A 121 -1.70 5.19 18.54
N CYS A 122 -1.21 4.99 19.77
CA CYS A 122 -1.32 5.94 20.87
C CYS A 122 -0.04 6.76 21.09
N VAL A 123 1.10 6.32 20.54
CA VAL A 123 2.41 6.97 20.61
C VAL A 123 3.17 6.85 19.28
N GLY A 124 4.22 7.65 19.08
CA GLY A 124 5.14 7.56 17.94
C GLY A 124 5.67 6.14 17.74
N SER A 125 5.62 5.60 16.51
CA SER A 125 6.03 4.22 16.24
C SER A 125 7.54 3.99 16.37
N GLN A 126 8.32 5.07 16.22
CA GLN A 126 9.79 5.05 16.20
C GLN A 126 10.38 4.07 15.18
N GLN A 127 9.58 3.69 14.18
CA GLN A 127 9.96 2.69 13.20
C GLN A 127 11.02 3.26 12.25
N ARG A 128 12.01 2.44 11.91
CA ARG A 128 13.07 2.82 10.97
C ARG A 128 12.49 3.03 9.57
N ALA A 129 13.28 3.66 8.71
CA ALA A 129 12.91 3.92 7.33
C ALA A 129 12.59 2.60 6.60
N HIS A 130 11.40 2.52 6.02
CA HIS A 130 10.93 1.37 5.25
C HIS A 130 9.97 1.84 4.16
N SER A 131 9.66 0.94 3.21
CA SER A 131 8.61 1.12 2.21
C SER A 131 7.52 0.08 2.48
N ASP A 132 6.25 0.47 2.38
CA ASP A 132 5.12 -0.43 2.60
C ASP A 132 5.02 -1.52 1.54
N THR A 133 5.63 -1.31 0.37
CA THR A 133 5.68 -2.31 -0.71
C THR A 133 6.20 -3.66 -0.20
N ILE A 134 7.13 -3.69 0.75
CA ILE A 134 7.64 -4.96 1.32
C ILE A 134 6.52 -5.79 2.00
N HIS A 135 5.51 -5.11 2.55
CA HIS A 135 4.37 -5.73 3.24
C HIS A 135 3.17 -5.94 2.32
N PHE A 136 2.95 -5.02 1.38
CA PHE A 136 1.77 -5.00 0.52
C PHE A 136 2.16 -4.56 -0.89
N SER A 137 2.08 -5.48 -1.84
CA SER A 137 2.29 -5.18 -3.25
C SER A 137 1.19 -5.80 -4.10
N SER A 138 1.14 -5.40 -5.36
CA SER A 138 0.11 -5.79 -6.31
C SER A 138 0.68 -6.15 -7.68
N LEU A 139 -0.13 -6.86 -8.47
CA LEU A 139 0.10 -7.07 -9.89
C LEU A 139 -1.09 -6.49 -10.67
N PRO A 140 -0.91 -5.46 -11.50
CA PRO A 140 0.36 -4.74 -11.72
C PRO A 140 0.82 -3.96 -10.47
N ALA A 141 2.12 -3.66 -10.42
CA ALA A 141 2.77 -3.03 -9.26
C ALA A 141 2.25 -1.62 -8.97
N LYS A 142 2.60 -1.10 -7.79
CA LYS A 142 2.30 0.24 -7.28
C LYS A 142 0.83 0.57 -7.02
N PHE A 143 -0.12 -0.34 -7.22
CA PHE A 143 -1.52 -0.11 -6.84
C PHE A 143 -1.77 -0.34 -5.34
N MET A 144 -1.05 0.39 -4.49
CA MET A 144 -1.26 0.43 -3.05
C MET A 144 -0.84 1.80 -2.51
N CYS A 145 -1.59 2.37 -1.56
CA CYS A 145 -1.19 3.58 -0.85
C CYS A 145 -1.58 3.51 0.63
N GLY A 146 -0.88 4.29 1.45
CA GLY A 146 -1.22 4.53 2.83
C GLY A 146 -1.83 5.93 3.00
N VAL A 147 -2.77 6.04 3.93
CA VAL A 147 -3.26 7.33 4.44
C VAL A 147 -3.11 7.34 5.95
N TRP A 148 -2.29 8.24 6.47
CA TRP A 148 -2.13 8.48 7.89
C TRP A 148 -2.89 9.74 8.29
N VAL A 149 -3.64 9.66 9.39
CA VAL A 149 -4.48 10.74 9.89
C VAL A 149 -4.07 11.08 11.31
N ALA A 150 -3.83 12.36 11.57
CA ALA A 150 -3.58 12.91 12.89
C ALA A 150 -4.88 12.94 13.71
N LEU A 151 -4.95 12.21 14.83
CA LEU A 151 -6.08 12.28 15.77
C LEU A 151 -5.86 13.33 16.87
N GLU A 152 -4.68 13.93 16.90
CA GLU A 152 -4.28 15.07 17.73
C GLU A 152 -3.15 15.85 17.05
N ASP A 153 -2.75 16.98 17.62
CA ASP A 153 -1.60 17.74 17.13
C ASP A 153 -0.29 16.94 17.28
N VAL A 154 0.51 16.93 16.22
CA VAL A 154 1.81 16.25 16.14
C VAL A 154 2.92 17.27 15.95
N THR A 155 3.85 17.26 16.89
CA THR A 155 4.98 18.18 17.02
C THR A 155 6.28 17.41 16.94
N GLU A 156 7.43 18.10 17.02
CA GLU A 156 8.73 17.44 17.12
C GLU A 156 8.85 16.54 18.37
N GLU A 157 8.13 16.86 19.44
CA GLU A 157 8.34 16.25 20.75
C GLU A 157 7.67 14.89 20.92
N ASN A 158 6.59 14.61 20.20
CA ASN A 158 5.74 13.44 20.43
C ASN A 158 5.87 12.32 19.39
N GLY A 159 6.96 12.32 18.61
CA GLY A 159 7.26 11.26 17.64
C GLY A 159 6.51 11.41 16.32
N PRO A 160 6.77 12.50 15.56
CA PRO A 160 6.19 12.73 14.25
C PRO A 160 6.65 11.68 13.23
N LEU A 161 5.90 11.51 12.14
CA LEU A 161 6.41 10.77 11.00
C LEU A 161 7.58 11.50 10.36
N PHE A 162 8.47 10.74 9.70
CA PHE A 162 9.39 11.28 8.73
C PHE A 162 9.25 10.53 7.40
N TYR A 163 9.64 11.17 6.31
CA TYR A 163 9.71 10.58 4.98
C TYR A 163 10.83 11.18 4.15
N TYR A 164 11.14 10.54 3.02
CA TYR A 164 12.13 10.98 2.05
C TYR A 164 11.42 11.31 0.73
N PRO A 165 11.10 12.60 0.46
CA PRO A 165 10.41 12.98 -0.76
C PRO A 165 11.11 12.49 -2.03
N GLY A 166 10.34 11.95 -2.98
CA GLY A 166 10.86 11.45 -4.25
C GLY A 166 11.40 10.02 -4.21
N SER A 167 11.54 9.40 -3.04
CA SER A 167 12.09 8.05 -2.91
C SER A 167 11.17 6.96 -3.47
N GLN A 168 9.88 7.23 -3.67
CA GLN A 168 8.94 6.30 -4.31
C GLN A 168 9.33 5.92 -5.75
N ARG A 169 10.21 6.71 -6.37
CA ARG A 169 10.76 6.47 -7.71
C ARG A 169 11.90 5.46 -7.72
N LEU A 170 12.46 5.10 -6.57
CA LEU A 170 13.45 4.05 -6.46
C LEU A 170 12.84 2.69 -6.87
N PRO A 171 13.67 1.68 -7.20
CA PRO A 171 13.20 0.31 -7.33
C PRO A 171 12.44 -0.16 -6.10
N GLU A 172 11.45 -1.04 -6.30
CA GLU A 172 10.81 -1.77 -5.20
C GLU A 172 11.79 -2.82 -4.66
N TYR A 173 12.49 -2.47 -3.59
CA TYR A 173 13.45 -3.37 -2.95
C TYR A 173 12.75 -4.41 -2.08
N ASN A 174 13.20 -5.65 -2.19
CA ASN A 174 12.78 -6.77 -1.37
C ASN A 174 13.96 -7.71 -1.09
N PHE A 175 13.72 -8.84 -0.43
CA PHE A 175 14.80 -9.71 0.00
C PHE A 175 15.59 -10.38 -1.13
N SER A 176 15.07 -10.47 -2.36
CA SER A 176 15.87 -11.00 -3.48
C SER A 176 17.04 -10.10 -3.86
N GLN A 177 17.05 -8.82 -3.44
CA GLN A 177 18.19 -7.91 -3.60
C GLN A 177 19.10 -7.86 -2.36
N ILE A 178 18.71 -8.49 -1.24
CA ILE A 178 19.38 -8.35 0.07
C ILE A 178 20.03 -9.66 0.51
N LYS A 179 19.41 -10.80 0.19
CA LYS A 179 19.86 -12.14 0.63
C LYS A 179 20.48 -12.90 -0.54
N GLU A 180 21.54 -13.67 -0.27
CA GLU A 180 22.23 -14.49 -1.29
C GLU A 180 21.40 -15.71 -1.74
N GLY A 181 20.57 -16.26 -0.85
CA GLY A 181 19.84 -17.49 -1.09
C GLY A 181 18.45 -17.28 -1.68
N ALA A 182 18.03 -18.18 -2.56
CA ALA A 182 16.67 -18.23 -3.15
C ALA A 182 15.61 -18.84 -2.19
N LYS A 183 15.76 -18.63 -0.88
CA LYS A 183 14.83 -19.16 0.12
C LYS A 183 13.77 -18.13 0.45
N SER A 184 12.56 -18.59 0.78
CA SER A 184 11.52 -17.74 1.34
C SER A 184 11.98 -17.09 2.64
N THR A 185 11.66 -15.82 2.81
CA THR A 185 12.02 -14.99 3.96
C THR A 185 10.87 -14.84 4.96
N SER A 186 11.17 -14.26 6.11
CA SER A 186 10.21 -14.02 7.19
C SER A 186 10.46 -12.69 7.91
N TYR A 187 9.70 -12.43 8.98
CA TYR A 187 9.93 -11.27 9.85
C TYR A 187 11.30 -11.32 10.56
N GLU A 188 11.92 -12.48 10.72
CA GLU A 188 13.26 -12.61 11.31
C GLU A 188 14.33 -11.90 10.45
N ASP A 189 14.08 -11.77 9.15
CA ASP A 189 14.97 -11.11 8.20
C ASP A 189 14.77 -9.59 8.14
N TYR A 190 13.75 -9.05 8.81
CA TYR A 190 13.30 -7.66 8.62
C TYR A 190 14.37 -6.62 8.98
N LYS A 191 15.23 -6.94 9.95
CA LYS A 191 16.36 -6.06 10.33
C LYS A 191 17.31 -5.81 9.15
N ASP A 192 17.59 -6.84 8.35
CA ASP A 192 18.50 -6.71 7.20
C ASP A 192 17.89 -5.82 6.12
N TYR A 193 16.55 -5.87 5.96
CA TYR A 193 15.83 -4.95 5.09
C TYR A 193 15.96 -3.49 5.54
N GLU A 194 15.77 -3.22 6.83
CA GLU A 194 15.91 -1.86 7.36
C GLU A 194 17.36 -1.35 7.31
N ASP A 195 18.34 -2.23 7.51
CA ASP A 195 19.77 -1.91 7.36
C ASP A 195 20.08 -1.55 5.91
N PHE A 196 19.59 -2.33 4.95
CA PHE A 196 19.71 -2.03 3.52
C PHE A 196 19.03 -0.70 3.15
N MET A 197 17.81 -0.44 3.64
CA MET A 197 17.12 0.84 3.40
C MET A 197 17.90 2.04 3.92
N ALA A 198 18.57 1.91 5.06
CA ALA A 198 19.42 2.98 5.59
C ALA A 198 20.59 3.29 4.66
N GLU A 199 21.19 2.28 4.03
CA GLU A 199 22.25 2.49 3.02
C GLU A 199 21.69 3.06 1.71
N ILE A 200 20.49 2.65 1.29
CA ILE A 200 19.79 3.24 0.13
C ILE A 200 19.57 4.74 0.32
N VAL A 201 19.14 5.17 1.51
CA VAL A 201 18.99 6.59 1.85
C VAL A 201 20.32 7.33 1.68
N LYS A 202 21.42 6.77 2.20
CA LYS A 202 22.75 7.39 2.15
C LYS A 202 23.28 7.51 0.72
N VAL A 203 23.26 6.42 -0.06
CA VAL A 203 23.86 6.40 -1.40
C VAL A 203 23.12 7.28 -2.40
N ASN A 204 21.81 7.47 -2.21
CA ASN A 204 21.00 8.36 -3.05
C ASN A 204 20.97 9.82 -2.52
N GLY A 205 21.62 10.11 -1.39
CA GLY A 205 21.63 11.45 -0.79
C GLY A 205 20.23 11.96 -0.45
N LEU A 206 19.31 11.08 -0.02
CA LEU A 206 17.92 11.47 0.22
C LEU A 206 17.80 12.36 1.45
N GLU A 207 17.11 13.50 1.29
CA GLU A 207 16.86 14.42 2.40
C GLU A 207 15.64 13.96 3.20
N LYS A 208 15.81 13.81 4.51
CA LYS A 208 14.72 13.50 5.44
C LYS A 208 13.86 14.75 5.66
N LYS A 209 12.54 14.60 5.59
CA LYS A 209 11.57 15.60 6.05
C LYS A 209 10.76 15.03 7.21
N VAL A 210 10.52 15.86 8.22
CA VAL A 210 9.68 15.54 9.38
C VAL A 210 8.29 16.12 9.15
N PHE A 211 7.26 15.36 9.48
CA PHE A 211 5.86 15.76 9.31
C PHE A 211 5.24 16.17 10.64
N HIS A 212 5.21 17.48 10.88
CA HIS A 212 4.35 18.07 11.90
C HIS A 212 2.95 18.24 11.33
N ALA A 213 1.94 17.91 12.13
CA ALA A 213 0.56 17.84 11.68
C ALA A 213 -0.37 18.48 12.71
N LYS A 214 -1.43 19.12 12.24
CA LYS A 214 -2.57 19.48 13.08
C LYS A 214 -3.55 18.31 13.16
N LYS A 215 -4.29 18.24 14.25
CA LYS A 215 -5.41 17.31 14.36
C LYS A 215 -6.31 17.40 13.13
N GLY A 216 -6.57 16.25 12.50
CA GLY A 216 -7.38 16.14 11.29
C GLY A 216 -6.60 16.20 9.98
N ASP A 217 -5.32 16.60 10.00
CA ASP A 217 -4.47 16.51 8.80
C ASP A 217 -4.31 15.04 8.39
N ALA A 218 -4.34 14.82 7.08
CA ALA A 218 -4.11 13.52 6.47
C ALA A 218 -2.91 13.56 5.53
N LEU A 219 -2.00 12.59 5.67
CA LEU A 219 -0.86 12.36 4.79
C LEU A 219 -1.16 11.14 3.92
N ILE A 220 -1.33 11.35 2.62
CA ILE A 220 -1.45 10.26 1.62
C ILE A 220 -0.05 9.99 1.08
N TRP A 221 0.40 8.74 1.09
CA TRP A 221 1.73 8.37 0.61
C TRP A 221 1.71 7.14 -0.30
N SER A 222 2.65 7.10 -1.24
CA SER A 222 2.87 5.98 -2.15
C SER A 222 3.40 4.77 -1.39
N SER A 223 2.98 3.56 -1.75
CA SER A 223 3.50 2.35 -1.10
C SER A 223 5.02 2.26 -1.08
N ASN A 224 5.69 2.87 -2.07
CA ASN A 224 7.13 2.77 -2.23
C ASN A 224 7.93 3.93 -1.61
N ILE A 225 7.28 4.95 -1.04
CA ILE A 225 8.01 6.02 -0.35
C ILE A 225 8.67 5.49 0.92
N LEU A 226 9.90 5.91 1.16
CA LEU A 226 10.63 5.58 2.38
C LEU A 226 10.14 6.51 3.48
N HIS A 227 9.59 5.92 4.53
CA HIS A 227 9.04 6.64 5.66
C HIS A 227 9.25 5.87 6.96
N GLY A 228 9.00 6.53 8.10
CA GLY A 228 9.15 5.95 9.42
C GLY A 228 8.65 6.87 10.52
N GLY A 229 8.85 6.46 11.78
CA GLY A 229 8.49 7.24 12.96
C GLY A 229 9.74 7.84 13.61
N SER A 230 9.70 9.14 13.92
CA SER A 230 10.76 9.80 14.67
C SER A 230 10.71 9.40 16.16
N PRO A 231 11.83 9.55 16.90
CA PRO A 231 11.85 9.32 18.34
C PRO A 231 10.81 10.16 19.10
N VAL A 232 10.28 9.63 20.20
CA VAL A 232 9.50 10.40 21.15
C VAL A 232 10.48 11.12 22.08
N LEU A 233 10.55 12.45 21.99
CA LEU A 233 11.53 13.24 22.75
C LEU A 233 11.01 13.64 24.12
N LYS A 234 9.69 13.85 24.25
CA LYS A 234 9.04 14.15 25.52
C LYS A 234 8.44 12.89 26.11
N GLU A 235 9.04 12.41 27.19
CA GLU A 235 8.57 11.23 27.92
C GLU A 235 7.10 11.38 28.34
N GLY A 236 6.32 10.31 28.15
CA GLY A 236 4.89 10.27 28.46
C GLY A 236 3.98 11.03 27.49
N SER A 237 4.50 11.64 26.42
CA SER A 237 3.66 12.27 25.40
C SER A 237 2.95 11.23 24.51
N SER A 238 1.75 11.58 24.08
CA SER A 238 0.96 10.78 23.13
C SER A 238 1.13 11.25 21.69
N ARG A 239 0.85 10.33 20.76
CA ARG A 239 0.70 10.62 19.32
C ARG A 239 -0.37 9.71 18.75
N TRP A 240 -1.61 10.17 18.83
CA TRP A 240 -2.77 9.44 18.37
C TRP A 240 -2.94 9.58 16.86
N SER A 241 -3.05 8.43 16.19
CA SER A 241 -3.19 8.39 14.75
C SER A 241 -3.91 7.13 14.27
N GLN A 242 -4.44 7.21 13.06
CA GLN A 242 -4.86 6.05 12.29
C GLN A 242 -4.13 6.03 10.95
N VAL A 243 -3.56 4.90 10.60
CA VAL A 243 -3.14 4.56 9.24
C VAL A 243 -4.20 3.67 8.63
N THR A 244 -4.60 3.95 7.40
CA THR A 244 -5.40 3.03 6.59
C THR A 244 -4.63 2.71 5.31
N HIS A 245 -4.50 1.43 4.99
CA HIS A 245 -3.93 0.99 3.72
C HIS A 245 -5.04 0.70 2.72
N TYR A 246 -4.83 1.17 1.49
CA TYR A 246 -5.76 1.03 0.38
C TYR A 246 -5.10 0.26 -0.75
N PHE A 247 -5.83 -0.73 -1.25
CA PHE A 247 -5.55 -1.36 -2.53
C PHE A 247 -6.53 -0.80 -3.58
N PHE A 248 -6.27 -1.12 -4.83
CA PHE A 248 -7.13 -0.72 -5.95
C PHE A 248 -7.57 -1.93 -6.75
N LYS A 249 -8.79 -1.87 -7.31
CA LYS A 249 -9.37 -2.96 -8.10
C LYS A 249 -8.49 -3.39 -9.28
N ASP A 250 -8.84 -4.55 -9.83
CA ASP A 250 -8.19 -5.16 -10.98
C ASP A 250 -6.71 -5.49 -10.78
N CYS A 251 -6.37 -5.82 -9.53
CA CYS A 251 -5.05 -6.30 -9.16
C CYS A 251 -5.10 -7.67 -8.45
N TYR A 252 -4.02 -8.43 -8.59
CA TYR A 252 -3.66 -9.44 -7.60
C TYR A 252 -2.87 -8.76 -6.48
N TYR A 253 -3.01 -9.26 -5.25
CA TYR A 253 -2.40 -8.66 -4.06
C TYR A 253 -1.55 -9.69 -3.35
N TYR A 254 -0.37 -9.31 -2.91
CA TYR A 254 0.58 -10.23 -2.29
C TYR A 254 1.48 -9.52 -1.27
N THR A 255 2.23 -10.33 -0.51
CA THR A 255 3.16 -9.85 0.53
C THR A 255 4.58 -10.19 0.12
N PRO A 256 5.38 -9.24 -0.43
CA PRO A 256 6.74 -9.54 -0.91
C PRO A 256 7.64 -10.14 0.17
N MET A 257 7.57 -9.65 1.40
CA MET A 257 8.35 -10.15 2.56
C MET A 257 8.17 -11.65 2.83
N LEU A 258 6.99 -12.21 2.49
CA LEU A 258 6.64 -13.63 2.70
C LEU A 258 6.65 -14.43 1.39
N SER A 259 7.03 -13.79 0.28
CA SER A 259 7.11 -14.39 -1.05
C SER A 259 8.55 -14.83 -1.32
N ASN A 260 8.73 -15.81 -2.19
CA ASN A 260 10.04 -16.07 -2.78
C ASN A 260 10.17 -15.23 -4.04
N MET A 261 10.76 -14.04 -3.88
CA MET A 261 10.92 -13.08 -4.98
C MET A 261 12.06 -13.44 -5.95
N VAL A 262 12.76 -14.56 -5.72
CA VAL A 262 13.74 -15.10 -6.68
C VAL A 262 13.05 -16.05 -7.67
N THR A 263 12.04 -16.78 -7.23
CA THR A 263 11.29 -17.77 -8.03
C THR A 263 9.88 -17.30 -8.44
N ASP A 264 9.50 -16.07 -8.06
CA ASP A 264 8.16 -15.50 -8.20
C ASP A 264 7.05 -16.36 -7.55
N GLU A 265 7.38 -17.07 -6.47
CA GLU A 265 6.37 -17.78 -5.65
C GLU A 265 5.77 -16.81 -4.64
N LEU A 266 4.66 -16.21 -5.01
CA LEU A 266 4.02 -15.10 -4.30
C LEU A 266 3.11 -15.58 -3.17
N ASN A 267 3.23 -14.92 -2.02
CA ASN A 267 2.31 -15.05 -0.90
C ASN A 267 1.05 -14.22 -1.16
N LEU A 268 0.09 -14.81 -1.88
CA LEU A 268 -1.13 -14.13 -2.31
C LEU A 268 -2.08 -13.83 -1.15
N ARG A 269 -2.64 -12.62 -1.12
CA ARG A 269 -3.64 -12.16 -0.14
C ARG A 269 -5.05 -12.45 -0.65
N ASN A 270 -5.40 -13.74 -0.74
CA ASN A 270 -6.68 -14.19 -1.33
C ASN A 270 -7.93 -13.96 -0.45
N ASN A 271 -7.76 -13.53 0.81
CA ASN A 271 -8.84 -13.34 1.77
C ASN A 271 -9.04 -11.85 2.16
N LEU A 272 -8.70 -10.92 1.28
CA LEU A 272 -8.93 -9.50 1.52
C LEU A 272 -10.42 -9.19 1.59
N VAL A 273 -10.78 -8.30 2.51
CA VAL A 273 -12.13 -7.76 2.68
C VAL A 273 -12.04 -6.26 2.46
N ASN A 274 -12.94 -5.72 1.63
CA ASN A 274 -13.12 -4.28 1.53
C ASN A 274 -13.78 -3.79 2.82
N ILE A 275 -13.08 -2.99 3.62
CA ILE A 275 -13.58 -2.52 4.92
C ILE A 275 -14.87 -1.70 4.73
N ALA A 276 -15.00 -0.94 3.65
CA ALA A 276 -16.15 -0.09 3.38
C ALA A 276 -17.43 -0.92 3.19
N THR A 277 -17.36 -1.99 2.39
CA THR A 277 -18.54 -2.81 2.03
C THR A 277 -18.70 -4.06 2.89
N GLY A 278 -17.64 -4.54 3.53
CA GLY A 278 -17.58 -5.85 4.20
C GLY A 278 -17.48 -7.04 3.25
N GLU A 279 -17.38 -6.81 1.94
CA GLU A 279 -17.34 -7.87 0.93
C GLU A 279 -15.92 -8.39 0.70
N LYS A 280 -15.82 -9.66 0.32
CA LYS A 280 -14.55 -10.24 -0.12
C LYS A 280 -14.13 -9.64 -1.46
N VAL A 281 -12.86 -9.30 -1.57
CA VAL A 281 -12.29 -8.76 -2.80
C VAL A 281 -11.97 -9.89 -3.77
N SER A 282 -12.38 -9.74 -5.03
CA SER A 282 -12.03 -10.67 -6.11
C SER A 282 -10.80 -10.17 -6.88
N PRO A 283 -9.62 -10.81 -6.73
CA PRO A 283 -8.40 -10.35 -7.41
C PRO A 283 -8.39 -10.71 -8.91
N SER A 284 -7.88 -9.82 -9.75
CA SER A 284 -7.73 -10.03 -11.20
C SER A 284 -6.52 -9.24 -11.70
N TYR A 285 -6.04 -9.50 -12.90
CA TYR A 285 -5.00 -8.68 -13.53
C TYR A 285 -5.66 -7.89 -14.66
N ASN A 286 -5.90 -6.60 -14.46
CA ASN A 286 -6.62 -5.75 -15.43
C ASN A 286 -8.00 -6.34 -15.83
N GLY A 287 -8.72 -6.93 -14.88
CA GLY A 287 -10.00 -7.61 -15.13
C GLY A 287 -9.88 -9.08 -15.55
N GLU A 288 -8.69 -9.57 -15.92
CA GLU A 288 -8.48 -10.97 -16.30
C GLU A 288 -8.24 -11.86 -15.08
N ARG A 289 -8.90 -13.02 -15.02
CA ARG A 289 -8.59 -14.06 -14.02
C ARG A 289 -7.45 -14.94 -14.54
N LEU A 290 -6.32 -14.88 -13.85
CA LEU A 290 -5.16 -15.72 -14.11
C LEU A 290 -5.23 -17.04 -13.33
N SER A 291 -4.75 -18.11 -13.96
CA SER A 291 -4.45 -19.38 -13.31
C SER A 291 -3.14 -19.29 -12.52
N TYR A 292 -3.08 -19.99 -11.38
CA TYR A 292 -1.88 -20.13 -10.57
C TYR A 292 -1.83 -21.49 -9.88
N LEU A 293 -0.62 -21.99 -9.62
CA LEU A 293 -0.38 -23.21 -8.88
C LEU A 293 0.04 -22.87 -7.46
N LYS A 294 -0.47 -23.64 -6.50
CA LYS A 294 -0.02 -23.58 -5.12
C LYS A 294 1.29 -24.37 -4.98
N THR A 295 2.38 -23.71 -4.64
CA THR A 295 3.71 -24.36 -4.53
C THR A 295 4.00 -24.84 -3.12
N ASN A 296 3.44 -24.18 -2.10
CA ASN A 296 3.46 -24.64 -0.72
C ASN A 296 2.24 -24.13 0.06
N LYS A 297 2.27 -24.16 1.41
CA LYS A 297 1.11 -23.80 2.25
C LYS A 297 0.55 -22.40 1.95
N THR A 298 1.40 -21.43 1.62
CA THR A 298 1.04 -20.02 1.51
C THR A 298 1.46 -19.34 0.21
N GLN A 299 2.33 -19.97 -0.59
CA GLN A 299 2.86 -19.39 -1.82
C GLN A 299 2.28 -20.03 -3.09
N TYR A 300 2.22 -19.21 -4.14
CA TYR A 300 1.62 -19.53 -5.42
C TYR A 300 2.45 -18.96 -6.56
N ILE A 301 2.51 -19.66 -7.68
CA ILE A 301 3.14 -19.19 -8.92
C ILE A 301 2.08 -19.04 -10.00
N PHE A 302 2.02 -17.88 -10.65
CA PHE A 302 1.11 -17.67 -11.77
C PHE A 302 1.52 -18.53 -12.96
N ASN A 303 0.57 -19.27 -13.51
CA ASN A 303 0.76 -20.08 -14.69
C ASN A 303 -0.43 -19.87 -15.62
N ASN A 304 -0.35 -18.86 -16.47
CA ASN A 304 -1.33 -18.68 -17.54
C ASN A 304 -0.73 -19.26 -18.84
N PRO A 305 -0.87 -20.57 -19.13
CA PRO A 305 -0.40 -21.13 -20.39
C PRO A 305 -1.28 -20.58 -21.50
N GLY A 306 -0.95 -19.40 -22.01
CA GLY A 306 -1.76 -18.67 -22.98
C GLY A 306 -2.30 -19.60 -24.06
N ASN A 307 -3.63 -19.67 -24.17
CA ASN A 307 -4.39 -20.44 -25.17
C ASN A 307 -3.68 -21.67 -25.77
N ARG A 308 -3.16 -22.59 -24.93
CA ARG A 308 -2.64 -23.89 -25.42
C ARG A 308 -3.73 -24.83 -25.95
N MET A 309 -4.95 -24.34 -26.16
CA MET A 309 -6.11 -25.09 -26.67
C MET A 309 -6.40 -24.89 -28.18
N GLN A 310 -5.46 -24.39 -28.98
CA GLN A 310 -5.57 -24.46 -30.45
C GLN A 310 -4.40 -25.18 -31.16
N GLY A 311 -3.29 -25.46 -30.46
CA GLY A 311 -2.10 -26.07 -31.07
C GLY A 311 -2.07 -27.61 -31.09
N SER A 312 -2.64 -28.29 -30.09
CA SER A 312 -2.45 -29.74 -29.94
C SER A 312 -3.39 -30.59 -30.82
N PHE A 313 -4.60 -30.10 -31.13
CA PHE A 313 -5.51 -30.81 -32.04
C PHE A 313 -5.02 -30.80 -33.50
N SER A 314 -4.30 -29.76 -33.93
CA SER A 314 -3.75 -29.70 -35.30
C SER A 314 -2.57 -30.65 -35.54
N LEU A 315 -1.80 -30.97 -34.49
CA LEU A 315 -0.67 -31.89 -34.54
C LEU A 315 -1.08 -33.36 -34.53
N LEU A 316 -2.17 -33.71 -33.82
CA LEU A 316 -2.72 -35.07 -33.84
C LEU A 316 -3.38 -35.40 -35.20
N LEU A 317 -4.03 -34.45 -35.87
CA LEU A 317 -4.63 -34.67 -37.19
C LEU A 317 -3.58 -34.74 -38.31
N ARG A 318 -2.45 -34.02 -38.22
CA ARG A 318 -1.38 -34.10 -39.23
C ARG A 318 -0.64 -35.44 -39.26
N ASN A 319 -0.64 -36.21 -38.17
CA ASN A 319 -0.03 -37.54 -38.14
C ASN A 319 -0.98 -38.68 -38.52
N LEU A 320 -2.29 -38.45 -38.50
CA LEU A 320 -3.29 -39.45 -38.92
C LEU A 320 -3.46 -39.56 -40.44
N PHE A 321 -3.09 -38.53 -41.21
CA PHE A 321 -3.22 -38.51 -42.68
C PHE A 321 -1.91 -38.67 -43.45
N ARG A 322 -0.79 -39.00 -42.78
CA ARG A 322 0.51 -39.18 -43.43
C ARG A 322 0.92 -40.65 -43.67
N LYS A 323 0.02 -41.60 -43.39
CA LYS A 323 0.12 -43.00 -43.84
C LYS A 323 -0.90 -43.22 -44.97
N ASN A 324 -0.48 -42.88 -46.19
CA ASN A 324 -0.93 -43.45 -47.47
C ASN A 324 -0.37 -42.57 -48.59
N ARG A 325 0.91 -42.74 -48.89
CA ARG A 325 1.51 -42.54 -50.22
C ARG A 325 2.79 -43.35 -50.31
#